data_AF-A0A936W530-F1
#
_entry.id   AF-A0A936W530-F1
#
_cell.length_a   1.000
_cell.length_b   1.000
_cell.length_c   1.000
_cell.angle_alpha   90.00
_cell.angle_beta   90.00
_cell.angle_gamma   90.00
#
_symmetry.space_group_name_H-M   'P 1'
#
loop_
_entity.id
_entity.type
_entity.pdbx_description
1 polymer ?
#
loop_
_entity_poly.entity_id
_entity_poly.type
_entity_poly.pdbx_seq_one_letter_code
_entity_poly.pdbx_strand_id
1 'polypeptide(L)' 'MGCLKYAQWIVQFYQGEKAIKTNLIRIQRHLPVDQVSTHLFFDVRVPSEPYDRCTMSIWNAGSPQTLLMDNLKVSCFVE' A
#
# COMPACT_ATOMS: atom_id res chain seq x y z
N MET A 1 -19.35 3.50 13.73
CA MET A 1 -18.62 3.20 12.48
C MET A 1 -17.14 3.20 12.82
N GLY A 2 -16.51 2.03 13.01
CA GLY A 2 -15.14 1.94 13.53
C GLY A 2 -14.11 2.35 12.49
N CYS A 3 -13.40 3.45 12.72
CA CYS A 3 -12.28 3.84 11.89
C CYS A 3 -11.15 2.80 12.03
N LEU A 4 -10.59 2.34 10.91
CA LEU A 4 -9.52 1.34 10.88
C LEU A 4 -8.24 1.95 11.47
N LYS A 5 -7.90 1.61 12.71
CA LYS A 5 -6.78 2.21 13.46
C LYS A 5 -5.36 1.79 12.98
N TYR A 6 -5.24 1.23 11.78
CA TYR A 6 -3.99 0.62 11.30
C TYR A 6 -3.58 1.23 9.96
N ALA A 7 -2.27 1.37 9.76
CA ALA A 7 -1.75 1.90 8.51
C ALA A 7 -2.07 0.95 7.34
N GLN A 8 -2.64 1.51 6.29
CA GLN A 8 -3.01 0.80 5.09
C GLN A 8 -2.09 1.24 3.96
N TRP A 9 -1.48 0.27 3.29
CA TRP A 9 -0.81 0.48 2.02
C TRP A 9 -1.81 0.17 0.90
N ILE A 10 -2.02 1.11 0.00
CA ILE A 10 -3.06 1.06 -1.01
C ILE A 10 -2.42 1.33 -2.38
N VAL A 11 -2.59 0.40 -3.31
CA VAL A 11 -2.17 0.55 -4.71
C VAL A 11 -3.38 0.49 -5.62
N GLN A 12 -3.58 1.53 -6.42
CA GLN A 12 -4.72 1.66 -7.31
C GLN A 12 -4.27 1.86 -8.76
N PHE A 13 -4.84 1.07 -9.66
CA PHE A 13 -4.69 1.22 -11.10
C PHE A 13 -5.95 1.85 -11.66
N TYR A 14 -5.77 2.77 -12.60
CA TYR A 14 -6.85 3.52 -13.23
C TYR A 14 -6.77 3.42 -14.75
N GLN A 15 -7.94 3.49 -15.38
CA GLN A 15 -8.10 3.79 -16.79
C GLN A 15 -9.01 5.03 -16.87
N GLY A 16 -8.44 6.18 -17.19
CA GLY A 16 -9.05 7.48 -16.99
C GLY A 16 -9.41 7.70 -15.52
N GLU A 17 -10.68 8.01 -15.25
CA GLU A 17 -11.17 8.23 -13.88
C GLU A 17 -11.68 6.97 -13.17
N LYS A 18 -11.71 5.83 -13.87
CA LYS A 18 -12.19 4.58 -13.30
C LYS A 18 -11.03 3.82 -12.66
N ALA A 19 -11.14 3.54 -11.36
CA ALA A 19 -10.28 2.57 -10.71
C ALA A 19 -10.61 1.16 -11.24
N ILE A 20 -9.65 0.52 -11.91
CA ILE A 20 -9.80 -0.83 -12.49
C ILE A 20 -9.31 -1.91 -11.53
N LYS A 21 -8.36 -1.59 -10.64
CA LYS A 21 -7.86 -2.51 -9.62
C LYS A 21 -7.42 -1.75 -8.39
N THR A 22 -7.78 -2.23 -7.21
CA THR A 22 -7.32 -1.72 -5.92
C THR A 22 -6.76 -2.86 -5.09
N ASN A 23 -5.52 -2.73 -4.65
CA ASN A 23 -4.88 -3.63 -3.70
C ASN A 23 -4.72 -2.89 -2.39
N LEU A 24 -5.15 -3.50 -1.29
CA LEU A 24 -5.07 -2.92 0.03
C LEU A 24 -4.40 -3.92 0.97
N ILE A 25 -3.30 -3.51 1.59
CA ILE A 25 -2.56 -4.29 2.57
C ILE A 25 -2.57 -3.56 3.91
N ARG A 26 -2.86 -4.30 4.99
CA ARG A 26 -2.77 -3.76 6.36
C ARG A 26 -1.36 -3.99 6.87
N ILE A 27 -0.56 -2.92 6.95
CA ILE A 27 0.88 -2.99 7.26
C ILE A 27 1.11 -3.69 8.61
N GLN A 28 0.31 -3.37 9.65
CA GLN A 28 0.43 -4.00 10.97
C GLN A 28 0.38 -5.53 10.99
N ARG A 29 -0.25 -6.20 10.01
CA ARG A 29 -0.26 -7.69 9.95
C ARG A 29 1.09 -8.28 9.53
N HIS A 30 1.97 -7.45 8.97
CA HIS A 30 3.28 -7.84 8.48
C HIS A 30 4.42 -7.30 9.39
N LEU A 31 4.07 -6.60 10.47
CA LEU A 31 4.99 -6.14 11.50
C LEU A 31 4.91 -7.09 12.70
N PRO A 32 6.01 -7.72 13.14
CA PRO A 32 6.03 -8.44 14.41
C PRO A 32 5.73 -7.47 15.57
N VAL A 33 4.94 -7.92 16.55
CA VAL A 33 4.50 -7.08 17.69
C VAL A 33 5.68 -6.62 18.56
N ASP A 34 6.77 -7.38 18.51
CA ASP A 34 7.98 -7.25 19.32
C ASP A 34 9.20 -6.77 18.53
N GLN A 35 9.08 -6.50 17.22
CA GLN A 35 10.21 -6.08 16.39
C GLN A 35 9.90 -4.83 15.57
N VAL A 36 10.90 -3.96 15.48
CA VAL A 36 10.92 -2.90 14.47
C VAL A 36 11.27 -3.55 13.15
N SER A 37 10.29 -3.71 12.26
CA SER A 37 10.57 -4.18 10.89
C SER A 37 11.49 -3.19 10.20
N THR A 38 12.69 -3.65 9.83
CA THR A 38 13.70 -2.83 9.18
C THR A 38 13.39 -2.62 7.70
N HIS A 39 12.82 -3.63 7.03
CA HIS A 39 12.45 -3.56 5.62
C HIS A 39 11.15 -4.30 5.34
N LEU A 40 10.27 -3.70 4.55
CA LEU A 40 9.03 -4.29 4.07
C LEU A 40 9.04 -4.30 2.54
N PHE A 41 8.65 -5.42 1.97
CA PHE A 41 8.53 -5.61 0.52
C PHE A 41 7.11 -6.07 0.22
N PHE A 42 6.44 -5.38 -0.70
CA PHE A 42 5.08 -5.69 -1.12
C PHE A 42 5.04 -5.78 -2.64
N ASP A 43 4.74 -6.97 -3.15
CA ASP A 43 4.53 -7.19 -4.57
C ASP A 43 3.04 -7.10 -4.91
N VAL A 44 2.74 -6.35 -5.96
CA VAL A 44 1.39 -6.25 -6.52
C VAL A 44 1.44 -6.65 -7.97
N ARG A 45 0.59 -7.60 -8.34
CA ARG A 45 0.42 -7.98 -9.74
C ARG A 45 -0.18 -6.82 -10.52
N VAL A 46 0.51 -6.38 -11.56
CA VAL A 46 -0.02 -5.44 -12.56
C VAL A 46 -1.26 -6.08 -13.21
N PRO A 47 -2.37 -5.34 -13.39
CA PRO A 47 -3.54 -5.86 -14.11
C PRO A 47 -3.20 -6.17 -15.57
N SER A 48 -3.86 -7.17 -16.16
CA SER A 48 -3.77 -7.46 -17.60
C SER A 48 -4.56 -6.47 -18.45
N GLU A 49 -5.48 -5.74 -17.84
CA GLU A 49 -6.27 -4.69 -18.48
C GLU A 49 -5.43 -3.42 -18.70
N PRO A 50 -5.69 -2.66 -19.79
CA PRO A 50 -5.04 -1.36 -20.00
C PRO A 50 -5.28 -0.42 -18.82
N TYR A 51 -4.22 0.26 -18.40
CA TYR A 51 -4.24 1.32 -17.39
C TYR A 51 -3.35 2.46 -17.87
N ASP A 52 -3.70 3.68 -17.49
CA ASP A 52 -2.93 4.89 -17.80
C ASP A 52 -2.28 5.52 -16.55
N ARG A 53 -2.74 5.12 -15.36
CA ARG A 53 -2.30 5.68 -14.09
C ARG A 53 -2.26 4.61 -13.00
N CYS A 54 -1.18 4.61 -12.23
CA CYS A 54 -1.05 3.82 -11.01
C CYS A 54 -0.69 4.76 -9.85
N THR A 55 -1.38 4.63 -8.73
CA THR A 55 -1.12 5.40 -7.50
C THR A 55 -0.78 4.44 -6.37
N MET A 56 0.14 4.86 -5.51
CA MET A 56 0.44 4.21 -4.25
C MET A 56 0.24 5.24 -3.14
N SER A 57 -0.53 4.86 -2.12
CA SER A 57 -0.81 5.70 -0.97
C SER A 57 -0.69 4.92 0.32
N ILE A 58 -0.33 5.64 1.39
CA ILE A 58 -0.27 5.11 2.74
C ILE A 58 -1.24 5.90 3.60
N TRP A 59 -2.20 5.19 4.18
CA TRP A 59 -3.29 5.77 4.93
C TRP A 59 -3.23 5.31 6.37
N ASN A 60 -2.80 6.19 7.28
CA ASN A 60 -2.71 5.94 8.72
C ASN A 60 -3.88 6.58 9.48
N ALA A 61 -5.13 6.25 9.12
CA ALA A 61 -6.29 6.90 9.76
C ALA A 61 -6.53 6.43 11.18
N GLY A 62 -6.64 7.39 12.11
CA GLY A 62 -7.11 7.12 13.46
C GLY A 62 -6.19 6.21 14.30
N SER A 63 -4.96 5.96 13.85
CA SER A 63 -3.93 5.30 14.66
C SER A 63 -3.39 6.30 15.68
N PRO A 64 -3.28 5.91 16.97
CA PRO A 64 -2.55 6.71 17.95
C PRO A 64 -1.02 6.60 17.79
N GLN A 65 -0.54 5.70 16.92
CA GLN A 65 0.87 5.45 16.69
C GLN A 65 1.36 6.20 15.45
N THR A 66 2.54 6.81 15.58
CA THR A 66 3.23 7.44 14.46
C THR A 66 3.84 6.37 13.56
N LEU A 67 3.69 6.54 12.23
CA LEU A 67 4.36 5.72 11.25
C LEU A 67 5.61 6.47 10.76
N LEU A 68 6.78 5.88 10.97
CA LEU A 68 8.03 6.36 10.39
C LEU A 68 8.35 5.50 9.16
N MET A 69 8.69 6.16 8.06
CA MET A 69 9.06 5.51 6.81
C MET A 69 10.29 6.19 6.25
N ASP A 70 11.25 5.38 5.84
CA ASP A 70 12.47 5.84 5.16
C ASP A 70 12.79 4.90 4.00
N ASN A 71 13.55 5.41 3.03
CA ASN A 71 14.07 4.65 1.88
C ASN A 71 12.97 3.94 1.06
N LEU A 72 11.82 4.59 0.89
CA LEU A 72 10.73 4.09 0.05
C LEU A 72 11.20 4.00 -1.42
N LYS A 73 11.12 2.80 -1.98
CA LYS A 73 11.40 2.53 -3.39
C LYS A 73 10.21 1.86 -4.05
N VAL A 74 9.92 2.29 -5.26
CA VAL A 74 8.88 1.70 -6.11
C VAL A 74 9.53 1.34 -7.42
N SER A 75 9.43 0.07 -7.79
CA SER A 75 9.94 -0.45 -9.06
C SER A 75 8.81 -1.15 -9.78
N CYS A 76 8.70 -0.91 -11.08
CA CYS A 76 7.84 -1.68 -11.97
C CYS A 76 8.74 -2.58 -12.80
N PHE A 77 8.47 -3.88 -12.78
CA PHE A 77 9.17 -4.86 -13.61
C PHE A 77 8.22 -5.25 -14.74
N VAL A 78 8.64 -5.00 -15.98
CA VAL A 78 7.98 -5.50 -17.17
C VAL A 78 8.71 -6.80 -17.51
N GLU A 79 8.04 -7.94 -17.38
CA GLU A 79 8.52 -9.21 -17.96
C GLU A 79 8.36 -9.20 -19.48
#